data_AF-V4HEF0-F1
#
_entry.id   AF-V4HEF0-F1
#
_cell.length_a   1.000
_cell.length_b   1.000
_cell.length_c   1.000
_cell.angle_alpha   90.00
_cell.angle_beta   90.00
_cell.angle_gamma   90.00
#
_symmetry.space_group_name_H-M   'P 1'
#
loop_
_entity.id
_entity.type
_entity.pdbx_description
1 polymer ?
#
loop_
_entity_poly.entity_id
_entity_poly.type
_entity_poly.pdbx_seq_one_letter_code
_entity_poly.pdbx_strand_id
1 'polypeptide(L)' 'MESKAMIGAALMVVGTLLFLPGLLIGVETLVMVGLVVATALLTAGTYLVGTSEKGRAV' A
#
# COMPACT_ATOMS: atom_id res chain seq x y z
N MET A 1 -2.67 7.10 18.23
CA MET A 1 -2.52 6.12 17.14
C MET A 1 -1.49 5.10 17.59
N GLU A 2 -1.83 3.81 17.61
CA GLU A 2 -0.82 2.76 17.78
C GLU A 2 0.19 2.86 16.62
N SER A 3 1.48 2.64 16.87
CA SER A 3 2.55 2.84 15.87
C SER A 3 2.32 2.03 14.58
N LYS A 4 1.65 0.87 14.68
CA LYS A 4 1.28 0.04 13.53
C LYS A 4 0.29 0.74 12.58
N ALA A 5 -0.66 1.51 13.11
CA ALA A 5 -1.66 2.21 12.30
C ALA A 5 -1.00 3.31 11.48
N MET A 6 -0.06 4.02 12.10
CA MET A 6 0.67 5.11 11.45
C MET A 6 1.58 4.58 10.34
N ILE A 7 2.27 3.47 10.59
CA ILE A 7 3.08 2.78 9.57
C ILE A 7 2.19 2.27 8.44
N GLY A 8 1.06 1.64 8.75
CA GLY A 8 0.12 1.15 7.75
C GLY A 8 -0.44 2.27 6.87
N ALA A 9 -0.81 3.41 7.47
CA ALA A 9 -1.28 4.58 6.74
C ALA A 9 -0.18 5.16 5.83
N ALA A 10 1.08 5.22 6.30
CA ALA A 10 2.20 5.66 5.48
C ALA A 10 2.42 4.75 4.27
N LEU A 11 2.36 3.43 4.47
CA LEU A 11 2.49 2.44 3.39
C LEU A 11 1.35 2.55 2.37
N MET A 12 0.11 2.81 2.81
CA MET A 12 -1.01 3.09 1.91
C MET A 12 -0.74 4.29 1.00
N VAL A 13 -0.29 5.40 1.58
CA VAL A 13 -0.01 6.63 0.81
C VAL A 13 1.10 6.36 -0.21
N VAL A 14 2.20 5.75 0.22
CA VAL A 14 3.33 5.43 -0.66
C VAL A 14 2.89 4.47 -1.79
N GLY A 15 2.20 3.38 -1.45
CA GLY A 15 1.70 2.42 -2.44
C GLY A 15 0.74 3.06 -3.45
N THR A 16 -0.15 3.94 -2.98
CA THR A 16 -1.09 4.67 -3.87
C THR A 16 -0.35 5.60 -4.84
N LEU A 17 0.64 6.34 -4.34
CA LEU A 17 1.44 7.25 -5.17
C LEU A 17 2.28 6.49 -6.20
N LEU A 18 2.84 5.34 -5.83
CA LEU A 18 3.57 4.47 -6.76
C LEU A 18 2.66 3.76 -7.78
N PHE A 19 1.37 3.61 -7.48
CA PHE A 19 0.41 2.99 -8.39
C PHE A 19 -0.02 3.93 -9.53
N LEU A 20 -0.03 5.24 -9.27
CA LEU A 20 -0.50 6.28 -10.21
C LEU A 20 0.15 6.23 -11.60
N PRO A 21 1.48 6.10 -11.75
CA PRO A 21 2.13 6.02 -13.06
C PRO A 21 1.71 4.79 -13.86
N GLY A 22 1.35 3.70 -13.18
CA GLY A 22 0.90 2.47 -13.81
C GLY A 22 -0.50 2.52 -14.42
N LEU A 23 -1.24 3.61 -14.20
CA LEU A 23 -2.52 3.88 -14.86
C LEU A 23 -2.35 4.48 -16.27
N LEU A 24 -1.14 4.86 -16.66
CA LEU A 24 -0.84 5.41 -17.98
C LEU A 24 -0.76 4.29 -19.03
N ILE A 25 -1.20 4.57 -20.25
CA ILE A 25 -1.14 3.60 -21.37
C ILE A 25 0.28 3.58 -21.95
N GLY A 26 0.84 2.38 -22.17
CA GLY A 26 2.18 2.22 -22.77
C GLY A 26 3.32 2.00 -21.76
N VAL A 27 3.02 1.36 -20.63
CA VAL A 27 3.99 1.14 -19.53
C VAL A 27 5.07 0.11 -19.89
N GLU A 28 6.32 0.50 -19.69
CA GLU A 28 7.48 -0.40 -19.85
C GLU A 28 7.60 -1.40 -18.69
N THR A 29 8.38 -2.48 -18.88
CA THR A 29 8.61 -3.54 -17.89
C THR A 29 9.01 -3.00 -16.50
N LEU A 30 9.78 -1.91 -16.44
CA LEU A 30 10.18 -1.27 -15.18
C LEU A 30 8.98 -0.72 -14.39
N VAL A 31 7.98 -0.18 -15.09
CA VAL A 31 6.75 0.32 -14.47
C VAL A 31 5.88 -0.84 -13.97
N MET A 32 5.89 -2.00 -14.65
CA MET A 32 5.21 -3.19 -14.15
C MET A 32 5.81 -3.72 -12.84
N VAL A 33 7.14 -3.73 -12.71
CA VAL A 33 7.80 -4.08 -11.45
C VAL A 33 7.43 -3.07 -10.34
N GLY A 34 7.39 -1.78 -10.68
CA GLY A 34 6.92 -0.72 -9.78
C GLY A 34 5.49 -0.95 -9.29
N LEU A 35 4.58 -1.38 -10.17
CA LEU A 35 3.19 -1.72 -9.85
C LEU A 35 3.07 -2.91 -8.88
N VAL A 36 3.91 -3.92 -9.02
CA VAL A 36 3.96 -5.06 -8.07
C VAL A 36 4.39 -4.58 -6.68
N VAL A 37 5.39 -3.70 -6.60
CA VAL A 37 5.81 -3.12 -5.32
C VAL A 37 4.71 -2.23 -4.74
N ALA A 38 4.08 -1.40 -5.58
CA ALA A 38 2.98 -0.51 -5.17
C ALA A 38 1.82 -1.28 -4.53
N THR A 39 1.40 -2.37 -5.17
CA THR A 39 0.32 -3.25 -4.70
C THR A 39 0.70 -3.99 -3.41
N ALA A 40 1.95 -4.44 -3.27
CA ALA A 40 2.44 -5.04 -2.04
C ALA A 40 2.43 -4.04 -0.87
N LEU A 41 2.89 -2.81 -1.09
CA LEU A 41 2.88 -1.73 -0.08
C LEU A 41 1.45 -1.37 0.34
N LEU A 42 0.53 -1.24 -0.62
CA LEU A 42 -0.90 -1.02 -0.36
C LEU A 42 -1.48 -2.14 0.50
N THR A 43 -1.23 -3.39 0.12
CA THR A 43 -1.73 -4.58 0.84
C THR A 43 -1.22 -4.61 2.28
N ALA A 44 0.08 -4.41 2.47
CA ALA A 44 0.68 -4.34 3.80
C ALA A 44 0.13 -3.17 4.62
N GLY A 45 -0.06 -2.01 3.99
CA GLY A 45 -0.67 -0.83 4.60
C GLY A 45 -2.08 -1.10 5.11
N THR A 46 -2.96 -1.64 4.27
CA THR A 46 -4.33 -2.05 4.65
C THR A 46 -4.35 -3.04 5.80
N TYR A 47 -3.49 -4.05 5.75
CA TYR A 47 -3.45 -5.07 6.78
C TYR A 47 -3.02 -4.47 8.13
N LEU A 48 -1.97 -3.65 8.15
CA LEU A 48 -1.49 -3.03 9.37
C LEU A 48 -2.53 -2.08 9.95
N VAL A 49 -3.15 -1.22 9.14
CA VAL A 49 -4.24 -0.34 9.62
C VAL A 49 -5.40 -1.17 10.19
N GLY A 50 -5.86 -2.18 9.46
CA GLY A 50 -7.00 -3.02 9.89
C GLY A 50 -6.74 -3.89 11.11
N THR A 51 -5.47 -4.14 11.47
CA THR A 51 -5.08 -4.95 12.64
C THR A 51 -4.49 -4.11 13.78
N SER A 52 -4.55 -2.78 13.68
CA SER A 52 -3.95 -1.88 14.66
C SER A 52 -4.77 -1.65 15.93
N GLU A 53 -6.01 -2.15 15.98
CA GLU A 53 -6.83 -2.09 17.19
C GLU A 53 -6.84 -3.45 17.89
N LYS A 54 -6.73 -3.45 19.23
CA LYS A 54 -6.94 -4.66 20.03
C LYS A 54 -8.44 -4.93 20.18
N GLY A 55 -9.00 -5.57 19.17
CA GLY A 55 -10.39 -6.05 19.12
C GLY A 55 -10.52 -6.98 17.92
N ARG A 56 -11.38 -8.00 18.02
CA ARG A 56 -11.52 -9.06 17.00
C ARG A 56 -11.63 -8.41 15.60
N ALA A 57 -10.72 -8.77 14.69
CA ALA A 57 -10.87 -8.45 13.27
C ALA A 57 -12.15 -9.16 12.79
N VAL A 58 -13.24 -8.41 12.64
CA VAL A 58 -14.49 -8.91 12.04
C VAL A 58 -14.55 -8.56 10.58
#